data_AF-A0A924YQ59-F1
#
_entry.id   AF-A0A924YQ59-F1
#
_cell.length_a   1.000
_cell.length_b   1.000
_cell.length_c   1.000
_cell.angle_alpha   90.00
_cell.angle_beta   90.00
_cell.angle_gamma   90.00
#
_symmetry.space_group_name_H-M   'P 1'
#
loop_
_entity.id
_entity.type
_entity.pdbx_description
1 polymer ?
#
loop_
_entity_poly.entity_id
_entity_poly.type
_entity_poly.pdbx_seq_one_letter_code
_entity_poly.pdbx_strand_id
1 'polypeptide(L)' 'KINPEEALRKSNAKFERRVRFIEEALKGQGRSIRDATLIEMEELYQTGKRQESKSDSRP' A
#
# COMPACT_ATOMS: atom_id res chain seq x y z
N LYS A 1 16.56 10.08 19.05
CA LYS A 1 17.39 9.82 17.85
C LYS A 1 16.76 8.63 17.14
N ILE A 2 16.20 8.80 15.93
CA ILE A 2 15.55 7.68 15.21
C ILE A 2 16.66 6.76 14.69
N ASN A 3 16.51 5.45 14.90
CA ASN A 3 17.41 4.45 14.31
C ASN A 3 17.10 4.36 12.79
N PRO A 4 18.07 4.65 11.90
CA PRO A 4 17.86 4.61 10.45
C PRO A 4 17.33 3.26 9.95
N GLU A 5 17.81 2.14 10.50
CA GLU A 5 17.34 0.81 10.11
C GLU A 5 15.88 0.59 10.47
N GLU A 6 15.46 1.08 11.63
CA GLU A 6 14.09 0.97 12.09
C GLU A 6 13.16 1.82 11.22
N ALA A 7 13.59 3.03 10.85
CA ALA A 7 12.86 3.88 9.91
C ALA A 7 12.72 3.22 8.53
N LEU A 8 13.80 2.60 8.03
CA LEU A 8 13.79 1.87 6.76
C LEU A 8 12.85 0.66 6.81
N ARG A 9 12.94 -0.17 7.87
CA ARG A 9 12.05 -1.33 8.06
C ARG A 9 10.58 -0.90 8.09
N LYS A 10 10.25 0.18 8.81
CA LYS A 10 8.89 0.74 8.87
C LYS A 10 8.40 1.23 7.50
N SER A 11 9.25 1.89 6.72
CA SER A 11 8.92 2.34 5.36
C SER A 11 8.68 1.17 4.41
N ASN A 12 9.56 0.15 4.42
CA ASN A 12 9.41 -1.04 3.59
C ASN A 12 8.11 -1.80 3.93
N ALA A 13 7.81 -1.96 5.22
CA ALA A 13 6.57 -2.62 5.64
C ALA A 13 5.30 -1.86 5.18
N LYS A 14 5.33 -0.51 5.17
CA LYS A 14 4.24 0.31 4.62
C LYS A 14 4.10 0.12 3.10
N PHE A 15 5.22 0.09 2.39
CA PHE A 15 5.22 -0.16 0.95
C PHE A 15 4.64 -1.53 0.63
N GLU A 16 5.11 -2.58 1.29
CA GLU A 16 4.66 -3.95 1.07
C GLU A 16 3.15 -4.10 1.32
N ARG A 17 2.60 -3.54 2.40
CA ARG A 17 1.16 -3.59 2.67
C ARG A 17 0.34 -2.92 1.57
N ARG A 18 0.80 -1.79 1.05
CA ARG A 18 0.09 -1.06 -0.02
C ARG A 18 0.16 -1.80 -1.35
N VAL A 19 1.31 -2.42 -1.67
CA VAL A 19 1.42 -3.25 -2.88
C VAL A 19 0.50 -4.48 -2.79
N ARG A 20 0.47 -5.16 -1.64
CA ARG A 20 -0.49 -6.27 -1.42
C ARG A 20 -1.93 -5.83 -1.59
N PHE A 21 -2.29 -4.65 -1.06
CA PHE A 21 -3.62 -4.08 -1.26
C PHE A 21 -3.96 -3.86 -2.75
N ILE A 22 -3.01 -3.35 -3.54
CA ILE A 22 -3.18 -3.17 -4.99
C ILE A 22 -3.41 -4.53 -5.67
N GLU A 23 -2.60 -5.54 -5.34
CA GLU A 23 -2.74 -6.89 -5.90
C GLU A 23 -4.09 -7.52 -5.56
N GLU A 24 -4.55 -7.41 -4.31
CA GLU A 24 -5.85 -7.91 -3.87
C GLU A 24 -7.01 -7.18 -4.55
N ALA A 25 -6.94 -5.86 -4.66
CA ALA A 25 -7.97 -5.05 -5.31
C ALA A 25 -8.10 -5.38 -6.80
N LEU A 26 -6.98 -5.56 -7.50
CA LEU A 26 -6.96 -5.95 -8.92
C LEU A 26 -7.43 -7.39 -9.11
N LYS A 27 -6.98 -8.30 -8.24
CA LYS A 27 -7.44 -9.69 -8.25
C LYS A 27 -8.95 -9.80 -8.04
N GLY A 28 -9.53 -8.97 -7.17
CA GLY A 28 -10.98 -8.87 -6.99
C GLY A 28 -11.74 -8.41 -8.24
N GLN A 29 -11.06 -7.73 -9.15
CA GLN A 29 -11.58 -7.32 -10.47
C GLN A 29 -11.24 -8.32 -11.58
N GLY A 30 -10.60 -9.45 -11.26
CA GLY A 30 -10.14 -10.42 -12.25
C GLY A 30 -8.96 -9.94 -13.10
N ARG A 31 -8.23 -8.91 -12.66
CA ARG A 31 -7.10 -8.31 -13.38
C ARG A 31 -5.76 -8.61 -12.70
N SER A 32 -4.69 -8.68 -13.48
CA SER A 32 -3.32 -8.75 -12.97
C SER A 32 -2.74 -7.36 -12.77
N ILE A 33 -1.82 -7.21 -11.82
CA ILE A 33 -1.00 -5.99 -11.64
C ILE A 33 -0.17 -5.66 -12.89
N ARG A 34 0.16 -6.66 -13.71
CA ARG A 34 0.86 -6.46 -14.98
C ARG A 34 0.01 -5.78 -16.05
N ASP A 35 -1.31 -5.87 -15.91
CA ASP A 35 -2.30 -5.29 -16.84
C ASP A 35 -2.86 -3.96 -16.30
N ALA A 36 -2.34 -3.49 -15.16
CA ALA A 36 -2.71 -2.22 -14.57
C ALA A 36 -1.79 -1.10 -15.07
N THR A 37 -2.39 0.05 -15.33
CA THR A 37 -1.64 1.29 -15.63
C THR A 37 -1.05 1.87 -14.35
N LEU A 38 0.01 2.68 -14.48
CA LEU A 38 0.59 3.40 -13.34
C LEU A 38 -0.44 4.30 -12.63
N ILE A 39 -1.40 4.84 -13.38
CA ILE A 39 -2.47 5.68 -12.82
C ILE A 39 -3.38 4.84 -11.92
N GLU A 40 -3.84 3.68 -12.39
CA GLU A 40 -4.68 2.78 -11.59
C GLU A 40 -3.94 2.28 -10.34
N MET A 41 -2.66 1.94 -10.49
CA MET A 41 -1.82 1.54 -9.36
C MET A 41 -1.66 2.66 -8.33
N GLU A 42 -1.48 3.91 -8.77
CA GLU A 42 -1.38 5.09 -7.90
C GLU A 42 -2.69 5.35 -7.15
N GLU A 43 -3.83 5.26 -7.83
CA GLU A 43 -5.15 5.44 -7.19
C GLU A 43 -5.42 4.39 -6.10
N LEU A 44 -5.08 3.13 -6.39
CA LEU A 44 -5.15 2.03 -5.43
C LEU A 44 -4.14 2.21 -4.28
N TYR A 45 -2.93 2.68 -4.58
CA TYR A 45 -1.90 2.96 -3.57
C TYR A 45 -2.37 4.04 -2.59
N GLN A 46 -2.93 5.14 -3.08
CA GLN A 46 -3.49 6.20 -2.25
C GLN A 46 -4.70 5.72 -1.44
N THR A 47 -5.50 4.83 -2.01
CA THR A 47 -6.63 4.20 -1.30
C THR A 47 -6.16 3.32 -0.16
N GLY A 48 -5.17 2.45 -0.39
CA GLY A 48 -4.54 1.62 0.65
C GLY A 48 -3.91 2.49 1.75
N LYS A 49 -3.17 3.54 1.38
CA LYS A 49 -2.59 4.51 2.33
C LYS A 49 -3.65 5.17 3.22
N ARG A 50 -4.78 5.61 2.65
CA ARG A 50 -5.89 6.22 3.41
C ARG A 50 -6.53 5.23 4.39
N GLN A 51 -6.67 3.97 4.00
CA GLN A 51 -7.20 2.92 4.89
C GLN A 51 -6.24 2.64 6.05
N GLU A 52 -4.93 2.57 5.79
CA GLU A 52 -3.92 2.47 6.85
C GLU A 52 -4.01 3.64 7.83
N SER A 53 -4.08 4.88 7.32
CA SER A 53 -4.17 6.07 8.17
C SER A 53 -5.43 6.08 9.04
N LYS A 54 -6.57 5.61 8.54
CA LYS A 54 -7.80 5.48 9.34
C LYS A 54 -7.69 4.43 10.44
N SER A 55 -6.93 3.35 10.20
CA SER A 55 -6.69 2.29 11.18
C SER A 55 -5.67 2.69 12.24
N ASP A 56 -4.65 3.46 11.88
CA ASP A 56 -3.63 4.03 12.79
C ASP A 56 -4.20 5.17 13.66
N SER A 57 -5.40 5.64 13.34
CA SER A 57 -6.12 6.71 14.05
C SER A 57 -7.23 6.20 14.97
N ARG A 58 -7.39 4.88 15.15
CA ARG A 58 -8.32 4.33 16.15
C ARG A 58 -7.64 4.33 17.53
N PRO A 59 -8.33 4.83 18.59
CA PRO A 59 -7.78 4.90 19.94
C PRO A 59 -7.50 3.52 20.54
#